data_AF-A0A812JZ82-F1
#
_entry.id   AF-A0A812JZ82-F1
#
_cell.length_a   1.000
_cell.length_b   1.000
_cell.length_c   1.000
_cell.angle_alpha   90.00
_cell.angle_beta   90.00
_cell.angle_gamma   90.00
#
_symmetry.space_group_name_H-M   'P 1'
#
loop_
_entity.id
_entity.type
_entity.pdbx_description
1 polymer ?
#
loop_
_entity_poly.entity_id
_entity_poly.type
_entity_poly.pdbx_seq_one_letter_code
_entity_poly.pdbx_strand_id
1 'polypeptide(L)'
;MAATLALGKKSWVLPAAPSPMCICVLEEWCQAAHPELHWELHPSLGGATSSTIPHVDEQDAYCQMCKGQLGSVLQQRLGRPIIPGDIEYVSRPTGSEWICTIYLHCVLFAESSPKVCFEGRPAGTRKEAEESAAREALVKLHTTDAQLQVADKQLDGTSELCKLLQKLLGRPLHSEDFVWTYELKEEGFVASLEVPACSLAATKGGARKTKKEANQSAAQSALNFLRDRCQNRDLSQAPHSQSKPAPNFRARDNKSELCRIMQRMLDRALTPEDLRWSFSVRQNLWVASVAAPACGLHSTEGVGCLTKKAAAQSAAGKALRSLCQLPPGPLSAVRSQEKTDTSSMCRAYFFEVSVTCDQQLLAHVRGPVFEDKRLAKQAAAWQACRALVQAGVKSPETDASARRDASRPQVPWRCDLRELHGTACPPTISTRATSSSDTEAPTTPSASMPKESAGCRTYYGEIVEALKNQKFPKDVACTPQPVEPLDPRHEIVVL
;
A
#
# COMPACT_ATOMS: atom_id res chain seq x y z
N MET A 1 -22.70 16.97 -18.35
CA MET A 1 -22.27 18.20 -17.64
C MET A 1 -21.17 18.86 -18.44
N ALA A 2 -21.30 20.15 -18.74
CA ALA A 2 -20.24 20.93 -19.35
C ALA A 2 -19.65 21.85 -18.27
N ALA A 3 -18.32 21.92 -18.21
CA ALA A 3 -17.60 22.82 -17.31
C ALA A 3 -17.07 24.01 -18.13
N THR A 4 -17.37 25.22 -17.67
CA THR A 4 -16.94 26.46 -18.30
C THR A 4 -16.05 27.23 -17.34
N LEU A 5 -14.88 27.64 -17.80
CA LEU A 5 -13.98 28.53 -17.08
C LEU A 5 -14.25 29.97 -17.54
N ALA A 6 -14.46 30.89 -16.61
CA ALA A 6 -14.72 32.30 -16.93
C ALA A 6 -13.68 33.25 -16.31
N LEU A 7 -13.23 34.22 -17.11
CA LEU A 7 -12.45 35.39 -16.65
C LEU A 7 -13.01 36.66 -17.27
N GLY A 8 -13.79 37.41 -16.50
CA GLY A 8 -14.48 38.60 -17.00
C GLY A 8 -15.44 38.26 -18.14
N LYS A 9 -15.17 38.76 -19.36
CA LYS A 9 -16.00 38.49 -20.56
C LYS A 9 -15.54 37.29 -21.39
N LYS A 10 -14.44 36.62 -21.02
CA LYS A 10 -13.92 35.46 -21.76
C LYS A 10 -14.35 34.19 -21.06
N SER A 11 -14.92 33.26 -21.81
CA SER A 11 -15.27 31.93 -21.34
C SER A 11 -14.61 30.86 -22.22
N TRP A 12 -14.18 29.77 -21.58
CA TRP A 12 -13.63 28.60 -22.23
C TRP A 12 -14.44 27.37 -21.81
N VAL A 13 -14.91 26.61 -22.79
CA VAL A 13 -15.70 25.40 -22.56
C VAL A 13 -14.80 24.19 -22.77
N LEU A 14 -14.79 23.27 -21.79
CA LEU A 14 -14.06 22.01 -21.95
C LEU A 14 -14.80 21.10 -22.95
N PRO A 15 -14.10 20.48 -23.91
CA PRO A 15 -14.72 19.69 -24.97
C PRO A 15 -15.31 18.35 -24.51
N ALA A 16 -15.07 17.94 -23.27
CA ALA A 16 -15.65 16.73 -22.68
C ALA A 16 -15.91 16.95 -21.18
N ALA A 17 -16.84 16.19 -20.60
CA ALA A 17 -17.15 16.25 -19.17
C ALA A 17 -15.91 15.78 -18.36
N PRO A 18 -15.24 16.68 -17.61
CA PRO A 18 -14.09 16.28 -16.82
C PRO A 18 -14.51 15.35 -15.69
N SER A 19 -13.65 14.38 -15.34
CA SER A 19 -13.88 13.55 -14.15
C SER A 19 -13.87 14.41 -12.88
N PRO A 20 -14.55 14.00 -11.79
CA PRO A 20 -14.56 14.74 -10.52
C PRO A 20 -13.16 15.06 -9.97
N MET A 21 -12.20 14.14 -10.15
CA MET A 21 -10.80 14.34 -9.76
C MET A 21 -10.13 15.45 -10.58
N CYS A 22 -10.43 15.55 -11.87
CA CYS A 22 -9.90 16.61 -12.73
C CYS A 22 -10.43 17.98 -12.31
N ILE A 23 -11.69 18.06 -11.86
CA ILE A 23 -12.30 19.30 -11.37
C ILE A 23 -11.57 19.78 -10.12
N CYS A 24 -11.33 18.91 -9.13
CA CYS A 24 -10.63 19.29 -7.89
C CYS A 24 -9.20 19.79 -8.14
N VAL A 25 -8.44 19.12 -9.02
CA VAL A 25 -7.07 19.54 -9.36
C VAL A 25 -7.06 20.87 -10.12
N LEU A 26 -8.04 21.08 -11.02
CA LEU A 26 -8.19 22.35 -11.74
C LEU A 26 -8.62 23.49 -10.84
N GLU A 27 -9.47 23.25 -9.85
CA GLU A 27 -9.85 24.23 -8.82
C GLU A 27 -8.65 24.62 -7.96
N GLU A 28 -7.87 23.65 -7.48
CA GLU A 28 -6.69 23.91 -6.65
C GLU A 28 -5.63 24.71 -7.43
N TRP A 29 -5.40 24.37 -8.70
CA TRP A 29 -4.49 25.12 -9.57
C TRP A 29 -4.99 26.54 -9.85
N CYS A 30 -6.29 26.72 -10.14
CA CYS A 30 -6.87 28.06 -10.37
C CYS A 30 -6.76 28.93 -9.12
N GLN A 31 -7.06 28.39 -7.94
CA GLN A 31 -6.95 29.13 -6.67
C GLN A 31 -5.50 29.54 -6.35
N ALA A 32 -4.52 28.71 -6.70
CA ALA A 32 -3.11 29.00 -6.44
C ALA A 32 -2.50 30.00 -7.43
N ALA A 33 -2.88 29.94 -8.71
CA ALA A 33 -2.25 30.72 -9.77
C ALA A 33 -3.03 32.00 -10.14
N HIS A 34 -4.36 31.97 -10.08
CA HIS A 34 -5.27 32.98 -10.63
C HIS A 34 -6.59 33.03 -9.84
N PRO A 35 -6.61 33.64 -8.65
CA PRO A 35 -7.79 33.65 -7.76
C PRO A 35 -9.04 34.32 -8.38
N GLU A 36 -8.85 35.11 -9.45
CA GLU A 36 -9.92 35.70 -10.25
C GLU A 36 -10.66 34.73 -11.19
N LEU A 37 -10.14 33.51 -11.39
CA LEU A 37 -10.77 32.47 -12.22
C LEU A 37 -11.77 31.64 -11.40
N HIS A 38 -12.99 31.50 -11.92
CA HIS A 38 -14.02 30.63 -11.33
C HIS A 38 -14.60 29.69 -12.39
N TRP A 39 -14.97 28.48 -11.95
CA TRP A 39 -15.61 27.47 -12.78
C TRP A 39 -17.12 27.51 -12.58
N GLU A 40 -17.87 27.51 -13.68
CA GLU A 40 -19.31 27.31 -13.67
C GLU A 40 -19.65 25.96 -14.30
N LEU A 41 -20.29 25.10 -13.51
CA LEU A 41 -20.84 23.83 -13.96
C LEU A 41 -22.28 24.06 -14.42
N HIS A 42 -22.51 24.00 -15.73
CA HIS A 42 -23.87 24.09 -16.25
C HIS A 42 -24.50 22.69 -16.28
N PRO A 43 -25.64 22.49 -15.58
CA PRO A 43 -26.48 21.34 -15.86
C PRO A 43 -26.95 21.47 -17.30
N SER A 44 -26.75 20.43 -18.10
CA SER A 44 -27.14 20.45 -19.51
C SER A 44 -28.64 20.72 -19.61
N LEU A 45 -29.01 21.90 -20.12
CA LEU A 45 -30.38 22.24 -20.48
C LEU A 45 -30.77 21.38 -21.68
N GLY A 46 -31.30 20.19 -21.40
CA GLY A 46 -31.99 19.36 -22.39
C GLY A 46 -33.23 20.10 -22.87
N GLY A 47 -33.21 20.55 -24.12
CA GLY A 47 -34.34 21.20 -24.76
C GLY A 47 -35.55 20.28 -24.82
N ALA A 48 -36.67 20.77 -24.31
CA ALA A 48 -37.96 20.14 -24.41
C ALA A 48 -38.49 20.20 -25.84
N THR A 49 -38.67 19.04 -26.47
CA THR A 49 -39.71 18.85 -27.48
C THR A 49 -40.59 17.67 -27.09
N SER A 50 -41.89 17.96 -27.08
CA SER A 50 -43.01 17.12 -26.68
C SER A 50 -43.13 15.81 -27.47
N SER A 51 -43.66 14.80 -26.79
CA SER A 51 -44.45 13.67 -27.31
C SER A 51 -43.76 12.30 -27.46
N THR A 52 -44.34 11.34 -26.74
CA THR A 52 -44.20 9.88 -26.78
C THR A 52 -43.03 9.31 -25.96
N ILE A 53 -43.37 8.46 -25.00
CA ILE A 53 -42.46 7.72 -24.13
C ILE A 53 -41.87 6.54 -24.93
N PRO A 54 -40.55 6.49 -25.15
CA PRO A 54 -39.81 5.25 -25.11
C PRO A 54 -38.99 5.25 -23.82
N HIS A 55 -39.51 4.52 -22.83
CA HIS A 55 -38.73 4.06 -21.71
C HIS A 55 -38.06 2.77 -22.18
N VAL A 56 -36.73 2.65 -22.00
CA VAL A 56 -35.79 1.62 -22.51
C VAL A 56 -34.99 2.16 -23.70
N ASP A 57 -33.69 2.44 -23.50
CA ASP A 57 -32.61 2.22 -24.50
C ASP A 57 -31.24 2.80 -24.05
N GLU A 58 -31.18 3.76 -23.12
CA GLU A 58 -29.87 4.35 -22.72
C GLU A 58 -29.07 3.50 -21.73
N GLN A 59 -29.70 2.49 -21.11
CA GLN A 59 -29.04 1.59 -20.16
C GLN A 59 -28.39 0.37 -20.83
N ASP A 60 -28.70 0.11 -22.11
CA ASP A 60 -28.22 -1.06 -22.84
C ASP A 60 -26.84 -0.87 -23.49
N ALA A 61 -26.40 0.38 -23.71
CA ALA A 61 -25.04 0.63 -24.19
C ALA A 61 -23.97 0.31 -23.13
N TYR A 62 -24.28 0.48 -21.84
CA TYR A 62 -23.37 0.15 -20.72
C TYR A 62 -23.37 -1.36 -20.39
N CYS A 63 -24.26 -2.12 -21.01
CA CYS A 63 -24.47 -3.53 -20.74
C CYS A 63 -23.48 -4.47 -21.46
N GLN A 64 -22.60 -3.95 -22.31
CA GLN A 64 -21.72 -4.77 -23.18
C GLN A 64 -20.39 -5.21 -22.54
N MET A 65 -20.12 -4.93 -21.26
CA MET A 65 -18.87 -5.33 -20.61
C MET A 65 -19.04 -6.04 -19.26
N CYS A 66 -20.18 -6.68 -19.02
CA CYS A 66 -20.43 -7.38 -17.75
C CYS A 66 -19.48 -8.56 -17.55
N LYS A 67 -19.09 -9.28 -18.61
CA LYS A 67 -18.08 -10.34 -18.50
C LYS A 67 -16.71 -9.87 -18.03
N GLY A 68 -16.20 -8.77 -18.60
CA GLY A 68 -14.90 -8.21 -18.22
C GLY A 68 -14.89 -7.70 -16.78
N GLN A 69 -16.00 -7.09 -16.36
CA GLN A 69 -16.20 -6.63 -14.99
C GLN A 69 -16.28 -7.82 -14.02
N LEU A 70 -17.04 -8.87 -14.34
CA LEU A 70 -17.13 -10.09 -13.53
C LEU A 70 -15.73 -10.70 -13.33
N GLY A 71 -14.93 -10.78 -14.39
CA GLY A 71 -13.56 -11.25 -14.30
C GLY A 71 -12.69 -10.38 -13.37
N SER A 72 -12.80 -9.06 -13.49
CA SER A 72 -12.03 -8.14 -12.64
C SER A 72 -12.40 -8.27 -11.16
N VAL A 73 -13.69 -8.36 -10.84
CA VAL A 73 -14.19 -8.54 -9.47
C VAL A 73 -13.71 -9.87 -8.87
N LEU A 74 -13.78 -10.96 -9.64
CA LEU A 74 -13.34 -12.26 -9.17
C LEU A 74 -11.82 -12.32 -8.96
N GLN A 75 -11.02 -11.77 -9.87
CA GLN A 75 -9.57 -11.68 -9.71
C GLN A 75 -9.19 -10.88 -8.44
N GLN A 76 -9.88 -9.78 -8.18
CA GLN A 76 -9.68 -8.98 -6.96
C GLN A 76 -9.99 -9.78 -5.69
N ARG A 77 -11.08 -10.56 -5.67
CA ARG A 77 -11.46 -11.37 -4.51
C ARG A 77 -10.56 -12.57 -4.27
N LEU A 78 -10.12 -13.24 -5.33
CA LEU A 78 -9.28 -14.43 -5.23
C LEU A 78 -7.81 -14.08 -4.92
N GLY A 79 -7.38 -12.84 -5.18
CA GLY A 79 -5.98 -12.45 -5.05
C GLY A 79 -5.05 -13.14 -6.05
N ARG A 80 -5.60 -13.74 -7.11
CA ARG A 80 -4.86 -14.44 -8.18
C ARG A 80 -5.57 -14.27 -9.52
N PRO A 81 -4.86 -14.38 -10.66
CA PRO A 81 -5.49 -14.46 -11.97
C PRO A 81 -6.53 -15.58 -12.05
N ILE A 82 -7.59 -15.32 -12.82
CA ILE A 82 -8.63 -16.32 -13.11
C ILE A 82 -8.03 -17.40 -14.01
N ILE A 83 -8.21 -18.67 -13.64
CA ILE A 83 -7.78 -19.82 -14.42
C ILE A 83 -8.97 -20.53 -15.07
N PRO A 84 -8.75 -21.30 -16.16
CA PRO A 84 -9.79 -22.15 -16.71
C PRO A 84 -10.37 -23.07 -15.63
N GLY A 85 -11.70 -23.09 -15.51
CA GLY A 85 -12.41 -23.83 -14.47
C GLY A 85 -12.85 -22.98 -13.27
N ASP A 86 -12.36 -21.75 -13.08
CA ASP A 86 -12.89 -20.84 -12.05
C ASP A 86 -14.32 -20.37 -12.39
N ILE A 87 -14.60 -20.23 -13.69
CA ILE A 87 -15.87 -19.78 -14.25
C ILE A 87 -16.24 -20.72 -15.41
N GLU A 88 -17.47 -21.22 -15.42
CA GLU A 88 -18.02 -22.06 -16.48
C GLU A 88 -19.31 -21.44 -17.02
N TYR A 89 -19.39 -21.24 -18.33
CA TYR A 89 -20.58 -20.72 -19.01
C TYR A 89 -21.29 -21.87 -19.73
N VAL A 90 -22.54 -22.14 -19.35
CA VAL A 90 -23.38 -23.17 -19.97
C VAL A 90 -24.56 -22.48 -20.64
N SER A 91 -24.55 -22.41 -21.97
CA SER A 91 -25.64 -21.84 -22.75
C SER A 91 -26.54 -22.93 -23.30
N ARG A 92 -27.86 -22.74 -23.20
CA ARG A 92 -28.88 -23.65 -23.75
C ARG A 92 -29.88 -22.87 -24.63
N PRO A 93 -30.27 -23.40 -25.80
CA PRO A 93 -31.36 -22.84 -26.58
C PRO A 93 -32.70 -23.14 -25.88
N THR A 94 -33.60 -22.16 -25.83
CA THR A 94 -34.96 -22.27 -25.29
C THR A 94 -35.91 -21.60 -26.28
N GLY A 95 -36.45 -22.39 -27.22
CA GLY A 95 -37.25 -21.87 -28.33
C GLY A 95 -36.39 -21.09 -29.34
N SER A 96 -36.77 -19.85 -29.62
CA SER A 96 -36.01 -18.91 -30.46
C SER A 96 -34.95 -18.11 -29.69
N GLU A 97 -34.83 -18.34 -28.38
CA GLU A 97 -33.95 -17.57 -27.49
C GLU A 97 -32.85 -18.45 -26.90
N TRP A 98 -31.83 -17.81 -26.34
CA TRP A 98 -30.73 -18.42 -25.62
C TRP A 98 -30.78 -18.03 -24.15
N ILE A 99 -30.54 -19.00 -23.27
CA ILE A 99 -30.33 -18.76 -21.85
C ILE A 99 -28.93 -19.24 -21.50
N CYS A 100 -28.21 -18.47 -20.69
CA CYS A 100 -26.90 -18.87 -20.17
C CYS A 100 -26.92 -18.96 -18.65
N THR A 101 -26.30 -20.01 -18.12
CA THR A 101 -26.05 -20.20 -16.70
C THR A 101 -24.54 -20.14 -16.47
N ILE A 102 -24.09 -19.30 -15.54
CA ILE A 102 -22.69 -19.20 -15.13
C ILE A 102 -22.50 -19.95 -13.82
N TYR A 103 -21.52 -20.85 -13.75
CA TYR A 103 -21.09 -21.50 -12.52
C TYR A 103 -19.77 -20.87 -12.05
N LEU A 104 -19.74 -20.38 -10.81
CA LEU A 104 -18.53 -19.87 -10.17
C LEU A 104 -17.96 -20.94 -9.24
N HIS A 105 -16.91 -21.63 -9.67
CA HIS A 105 -16.27 -22.71 -8.90
C HIS A 105 -15.23 -22.21 -7.91
N CYS A 106 -14.76 -20.98 -8.10
CA CYS A 106 -13.70 -20.36 -7.31
C CYS A 106 -14.18 -19.69 -6.01
N VAL A 107 -15.50 -19.49 -5.84
CA VAL A 107 -16.05 -18.84 -4.66
C VAL A 107 -16.42 -19.91 -3.65
N LEU A 108 -15.54 -20.10 -2.66
CA LEU A 108 -15.80 -20.96 -1.50
C LEU A 108 -16.86 -20.28 -0.63
N PHE A 109 -18.14 -20.47 -0.96
CA PHE A 109 -19.19 -20.28 0.03
C PHE A 109 -18.98 -21.34 1.09
N ALA A 110 -18.68 -20.89 2.32
CA ALA A 110 -18.36 -21.76 3.43
C ALA A 110 -19.47 -22.81 3.58
N GLU A 111 -19.04 -24.07 3.62
CA GLU A 111 -19.81 -25.24 4.05
C GLU A 111 -20.86 -25.77 3.04
N SER A 112 -20.41 -26.72 2.22
CA SER A 112 -21.20 -27.90 1.80
C SER A 112 -22.47 -27.67 0.96
N SER A 113 -22.50 -26.70 0.04
CA SER A 113 -23.64 -26.53 -0.87
C SER A 113 -23.20 -26.11 -2.29
N PRO A 114 -24.09 -26.29 -3.29
CA PRO A 114 -23.75 -26.60 -4.68
C PRO A 114 -23.03 -25.46 -5.40
N LYS A 115 -22.34 -25.79 -6.50
CA LYS A 115 -21.77 -24.85 -7.47
C LYS A 115 -22.68 -23.62 -7.60
N VAL A 116 -22.21 -22.46 -7.17
CA VAL A 116 -23.04 -21.25 -7.21
C VAL A 116 -23.27 -20.88 -8.66
N CYS A 117 -24.54 -20.92 -9.06
CA CYS A 117 -24.95 -20.68 -10.42
C CYS A 117 -25.83 -19.44 -10.54
N PHE A 118 -25.63 -18.71 -11.64
CA PHE A 118 -26.38 -17.51 -11.98
C PHE A 118 -26.95 -17.68 -13.39
N GLU A 119 -28.27 -17.74 -13.48
CA GLU A 119 -28.98 -17.85 -14.76
C GLU A 119 -29.33 -16.44 -15.25
N GLY A 120 -28.87 -16.12 -16.46
CA GLY A 120 -29.21 -14.88 -17.15
C GLY A 120 -30.62 -14.93 -17.74
N ARG A 121 -31.10 -13.76 -18.16
CA ARG A 121 -32.37 -13.64 -18.90
C ARG A 121 -32.25 -14.24 -20.32
N PRO A 122 -33.34 -14.77 -20.89
CA PRO A 122 -33.40 -15.16 -22.29
C PRO A 122 -33.00 -14.00 -23.20
N ALA A 123 -32.23 -14.29 -24.25
CA ALA A 123 -31.77 -13.30 -25.22
C ALA A 123 -31.77 -13.86 -26.65
N GLY A 124 -31.81 -12.97 -27.64
CA GLY A 124 -31.82 -13.36 -29.06
C GLY A 124 -30.54 -14.04 -29.50
N THR A 125 -29.41 -13.70 -28.87
CA THR A 125 -28.11 -14.32 -29.17
C THR A 125 -27.47 -14.96 -27.95
N ARG A 126 -26.64 -15.99 -28.19
CA ARG A 126 -25.84 -16.64 -27.14
C ARG A 126 -24.96 -15.63 -26.37
N LYS A 127 -24.36 -14.66 -27.06
CA LYS A 127 -23.48 -13.65 -26.43
C LYS A 127 -24.24 -12.77 -25.45
N GLU A 128 -25.43 -12.29 -25.84
CA GLU A 128 -26.28 -11.48 -24.97
C GLU A 128 -26.76 -12.29 -23.76
N ALA A 129 -27.09 -13.57 -23.94
CA ALA A 129 -27.45 -14.45 -22.83
C ALA A 129 -26.29 -14.60 -21.82
N GLU A 130 -25.05 -14.73 -22.30
CA GLU A 130 -23.86 -14.82 -21.47
C GLU A 130 -23.57 -13.50 -20.72
N GLU A 131 -23.73 -12.33 -21.35
CA GLU A 131 -23.61 -11.02 -20.68
C GLU A 131 -24.71 -10.80 -19.63
N SER A 132 -25.93 -11.22 -19.94
CA SER A 132 -27.08 -11.19 -19.02
C SER A 132 -26.81 -12.02 -17.76
N ALA A 133 -26.28 -13.24 -17.93
CA ALA A 133 -25.90 -14.09 -16.81
C ALA A 133 -24.74 -13.48 -15.99
N ALA A 134 -23.77 -12.84 -16.66
CA ALA A 134 -22.66 -12.17 -15.98
C ALA A 134 -23.12 -10.97 -15.15
N ARG A 135 -24.13 -10.24 -15.62
CA ARG A 135 -24.77 -9.14 -14.88
C ARG A 135 -25.45 -9.63 -13.62
N GLU A 136 -26.24 -10.70 -13.69
CA GLU A 136 -26.91 -11.29 -12.52
C GLU A 136 -25.88 -11.78 -11.48
N ALA A 137 -24.78 -12.40 -11.94
CA ALA A 137 -23.67 -12.79 -11.07
C ALA A 137 -23.02 -11.58 -10.36
N LEU A 138 -22.74 -10.49 -11.10
CA LEU A 138 -22.17 -9.26 -10.54
C LEU A 138 -23.08 -8.62 -9.48
N VAL A 139 -24.38 -8.52 -9.76
CA VAL A 139 -25.37 -7.98 -8.81
C VAL A 139 -25.38 -8.80 -7.53
N LYS A 140 -25.38 -10.14 -7.63
CA LYS A 140 -25.32 -10.98 -6.44
C LYS A 140 -24.02 -10.81 -5.67
N LEU A 141 -22.88 -10.83 -6.37
CA LEU A 141 -21.56 -10.65 -5.75
C LEU A 141 -21.47 -9.32 -4.99
N HIS A 142 -21.93 -8.21 -5.59
CA HIS A 142 -21.96 -6.91 -4.91
C HIS A 142 -22.91 -6.89 -3.72
N THR A 143 -24.06 -7.54 -3.83
CA THR A 143 -25.02 -7.65 -2.71
C THR A 143 -24.42 -8.45 -1.55
N THR A 144 -23.74 -9.56 -1.85
CA THR A 144 -23.05 -10.37 -0.84
C THR A 144 -21.89 -9.59 -0.22
N ASP A 145 -21.15 -8.79 -0.98
CA ASP A 145 -20.12 -7.90 -0.40
C ASP A 145 -20.73 -6.85 0.50
N ALA A 146 -21.87 -6.27 0.13
CA ALA A 146 -22.55 -5.32 1.01
C ALA A 146 -23.00 -6.01 2.30
N GLN A 147 -23.50 -7.24 2.23
CA GLN A 147 -23.90 -8.02 3.41
C GLN A 147 -22.72 -8.44 4.27
N LEU A 148 -21.62 -8.92 3.67
CA LEU A 148 -20.39 -9.25 4.37
C LEU A 148 -19.75 -8.00 4.95
N GLN A 149 -19.74 -6.88 4.22
CA GLN A 149 -19.33 -5.61 4.78
C GLN A 149 -20.26 -5.17 5.89
N VAL A 150 -21.56 -5.43 5.90
CA VAL A 150 -22.42 -5.10 7.04
C VAL A 150 -22.13 -6.00 8.24
N ALA A 151 -21.84 -7.29 8.01
CA ALA A 151 -21.46 -8.23 9.06
C ALA A 151 -20.07 -7.90 9.64
N ASP A 152 -19.10 -7.55 8.79
CA ASP A 152 -17.72 -7.21 9.15
C ASP A 152 -17.59 -5.73 9.57
N LYS A 153 -18.55 -4.87 9.17
CA LYS A 153 -18.80 -3.53 9.72
C LYS A 153 -19.59 -3.55 11.03
N GLN A 154 -19.63 -4.68 11.72
CA GLN A 154 -19.36 -4.63 13.16
C GLN A 154 -17.88 -4.27 13.42
N LEU A 155 -17.37 -3.27 12.68
CA LEU A 155 -16.08 -2.65 12.83
C LEU A 155 -15.98 -2.30 14.30
N ASP A 156 -14.92 -2.80 14.95
CA ASP A 156 -14.55 -2.38 16.28
C ASP A 156 -14.44 -0.86 16.24
N GLY A 157 -15.46 -0.15 16.74
CA GLY A 157 -15.55 1.32 16.71
C GLY A 157 -14.32 1.98 17.35
N THR A 158 -13.60 1.22 18.19
CA THR A 158 -12.28 1.54 18.71
C THR A 158 -11.22 1.70 17.62
N SER A 159 -11.17 0.80 16.62
CA SER A 159 -10.19 0.85 15.53
C SER A 159 -10.40 2.08 14.62
N GLU A 160 -11.64 2.36 14.25
CA GLU A 160 -12.00 3.54 13.45
C GLU A 160 -11.76 4.84 14.21
N LEU A 161 -12.06 4.86 15.53
CA LEU A 161 -11.77 6.00 16.38
C LEU A 161 -10.25 6.23 16.48
N CYS A 162 -9.46 5.16 16.66
CA CYS A 162 -8.01 5.26 16.67
C CYS A 162 -7.45 5.83 15.36
N LYS A 163 -7.93 5.37 14.20
CA LYS A 163 -7.52 5.93 12.90
C LYS A 163 -7.86 7.41 12.78
N LEU A 164 -9.08 7.81 13.18
CA LEU A 164 -9.51 9.21 13.13
C LEU A 164 -8.65 10.09 14.04
N LEU A 165 -8.38 9.64 15.27
CA LEU A 165 -7.56 10.39 16.23
C LEU A 165 -6.09 10.46 15.81
N GLN A 166 -5.51 9.40 15.25
CA GLN A 166 -4.15 9.45 14.67
C GLN A 166 -4.08 10.50 13.56
N LYS A 167 -5.11 10.57 12.72
CA LYS A 167 -5.22 11.59 11.66
C LYS A 167 -5.34 13.00 12.23
N LEU A 168 -6.15 13.20 13.27
CA LEU A 168 -6.33 14.50 13.92
C LEU A 168 -5.09 14.98 14.70
N LEU A 169 -4.37 14.07 15.34
CA LEU A 169 -3.21 14.39 16.18
C LEU A 169 -1.89 14.39 15.40
N GLY A 170 -1.85 13.80 14.20
CA GLY A 170 -0.64 13.69 13.38
C GLY A 170 0.47 12.83 14.00
N ARG A 171 0.13 11.94 14.94
CA ARG A 171 1.07 11.05 15.62
C ARG A 171 0.44 9.71 15.96
N PRO A 172 1.26 8.65 16.17
CA PRO A 172 0.78 7.42 16.77
C PRO A 172 0.12 7.68 18.13
N LEU A 173 -0.96 6.96 18.39
CA LEU A 173 -1.68 6.98 19.66
C LEU A 173 -0.97 6.13 20.70
N HIS A 174 -1.01 6.59 21.94
CA HIS A 174 -0.53 5.88 23.12
C HIS A 174 -1.70 5.59 24.06
N SER A 175 -1.50 4.69 25.02
CA SER A 175 -2.53 4.34 26.00
C SER A 175 -2.98 5.54 26.85
N GLU A 176 -2.13 6.55 27.02
CA GLU A 176 -2.44 7.78 27.76
C GLU A 176 -3.38 8.73 27.00
N ASP A 177 -3.55 8.55 25.69
CA ASP A 177 -4.45 9.38 24.88
C ASP A 177 -5.93 9.06 25.12
N PHE A 178 -6.21 7.97 25.84
CA PHE A 178 -7.56 7.49 26.14
C PHE A 178 -7.70 7.21 27.62
N VAL A 179 -8.79 7.70 28.21
CA VAL A 179 -9.18 7.31 29.57
C VAL A 179 -10.53 6.61 29.49
N TRP A 180 -10.53 5.33 29.84
CA TRP A 180 -11.71 4.49 29.90
C TRP A 180 -12.20 4.37 31.34
N THR A 181 -13.47 4.70 31.57
CA THR A 181 -14.14 4.47 32.85
C THR A 181 -15.34 3.56 32.65
N TYR A 182 -15.66 2.73 33.65
CA TYR A 182 -16.73 1.75 33.59
C TYR A 182 -17.68 1.92 34.75
N GLU A 183 -18.97 1.90 34.44
CA GLU A 183 -20.06 1.88 35.41
C GLU A 183 -20.87 0.59 35.17
N LEU A 184 -21.06 -0.23 36.20
CA LEU A 184 -21.97 -1.38 36.13
C LEU A 184 -23.38 -0.90 36.51
N LYS A 185 -24.33 -1.03 35.59
CA LYS A 185 -25.76 -0.74 35.81
C LYS A 185 -26.56 -2.03 35.76
N GLU A 186 -27.82 -1.97 36.19
CA GLU A 186 -28.74 -3.13 36.17
C GLU A 186 -28.85 -3.77 34.77
N GLU A 187 -28.77 -2.96 33.72
CA GLU A 187 -28.87 -3.40 32.31
C GLU A 187 -27.53 -3.85 31.68
N GLY A 188 -26.42 -3.77 32.41
CA GLY A 188 -25.08 -4.18 31.95
C GLY A 188 -23.98 -3.15 32.18
N PHE A 189 -22.87 -3.30 31.46
CA PHE A 189 -21.72 -2.40 31.53
C PHE A 189 -21.94 -1.16 30.67
N VAL A 190 -21.71 0.01 31.23
CA VAL A 190 -21.62 1.29 30.53
C VAL A 190 -20.17 1.74 30.56
N ALA A 191 -19.56 1.95 29.39
CA ALA A 191 -18.23 2.53 29.29
C ALA A 191 -18.35 4.03 28.99
N SER A 192 -17.46 4.83 29.56
CA SER A 192 -17.25 6.22 29.18
C SER A 192 -15.82 6.38 28.67
N LEU A 193 -15.68 7.10 27.56
CA LEU A 193 -14.40 7.36 26.92
C LEU A 193 -14.10 8.86 26.93
N GLU A 194 -12.97 9.23 27.53
CA GLU A 194 -12.41 10.58 27.45
C GLU A 194 -11.16 10.56 26.57
N VAL A 195 -11.00 11.58 25.71
CA VAL A 195 -9.82 11.74 24.86
C VAL A 195 -9.19 13.12 25.14
N PRO A 196 -8.31 13.20 26.17
CA PRO A 196 -7.75 14.48 26.61
C PRO A 196 -7.00 15.22 25.50
N ALA A 197 -6.30 14.48 24.63
CA ALA A 197 -5.53 15.03 23.51
C ALA A 197 -6.37 15.85 22.52
N CYS A 198 -7.67 15.56 22.41
CA CYS A 198 -8.60 16.30 21.55
C CYS A 198 -9.55 17.20 22.36
N SER A 199 -9.33 17.35 23.67
CA SER A 199 -10.27 17.99 24.59
C SER A 199 -11.70 17.48 24.42
N LEU A 200 -11.83 16.17 24.18
CA LEU A 200 -13.11 15.50 24.09
C LEU A 200 -13.55 15.12 25.50
N ALA A 201 -14.62 15.76 25.98
CA ALA A 201 -15.25 15.40 27.25
C ALA A 201 -15.69 13.93 27.22
N ALA A 202 -15.78 13.31 28.40
CA ALA A 202 -16.15 11.89 28.52
C ALA A 202 -17.48 11.59 27.80
N THR A 203 -17.43 10.81 26.73
CA THR A 203 -18.60 10.35 25.99
C THR A 203 -19.02 8.97 26.50
N LYS A 204 -20.26 8.84 26.97
CA LYS A 204 -20.82 7.57 27.46
C LYS A 204 -21.42 6.76 26.30
N GLY A 205 -21.11 5.46 26.26
CA GLY A 205 -21.79 4.51 25.39
C GLY A 205 -23.10 4.01 26.00
N GLY A 206 -23.94 3.37 25.19
CA GLY A 206 -25.11 2.63 25.70
C GLY A 206 -24.70 1.39 26.50
N ALA A 207 -25.55 0.95 27.45
CA ALA A 207 -25.33 -0.25 28.26
C ALA A 207 -25.26 -1.52 27.40
N ARG A 208 -24.31 -2.41 27.72
CA ARG A 208 -24.07 -3.67 26.99
C ARG A 208 -23.73 -4.81 27.94
N LYS A 209 -23.93 -6.05 27.49
CA LYS A 209 -23.74 -7.25 28.32
C LYS A 209 -22.27 -7.49 28.66
N THR A 210 -21.35 -7.05 27.79
CA THR A 210 -19.91 -7.23 27.97
C THR A 210 -19.16 -5.90 27.98
N LYS A 211 -18.03 -5.83 28.70
CA LYS A 211 -17.15 -4.64 28.71
C LYS A 211 -16.63 -4.30 27.31
N LYS A 212 -16.39 -5.31 26.45
CA LYS A 212 -15.91 -5.12 25.07
C LYS A 212 -16.96 -4.40 24.22
N GLU A 213 -18.22 -4.84 24.28
CA GLU A 213 -19.32 -4.18 23.58
C GLU A 213 -19.59 -2.77 24.14
N ALA A 214 -19.46 -2.59 25.46
CA ALA A 214 -19.59 -1.27 26.08
C ALA A 214 -18.50 -0.31 25.57
N ASN A 215 -17.25 -0.77 25.44
CA ASN A 215 -16.16 0.00 24.84
C ASN A 215 -16.46 0.39 23.39
N GLN A 216 -16.91 -0.59 22.59
CA GLN A 216 -17.25 -0.34 21.18
C GLN A 216 -18.36 0.71 21.07
N SER A 217 -19.39 0.62 21.92
CA SER A 217 -20.50 1.55 22.01
C SER A 217 -20.03 2.98 22.36
N ALA A 218 -19.18 3.13 23.38
CA ALA A 218 -18.64 4.43 23.77
C ALA A 218 -17.67 5.01 22.73
N ALA A 219 -16.83 4.18 22.10
CA ALA A 219 -15.98 4.60 21.00
C ALA A 219 -16.79 5.08 19.79
N GLN A 220 -17.90 4.39 19.47
CA GLN A 220 -18.78 4.81 18.39
C GLN A 220 -19.44 6.17 18.69
N SER A 221 -19.90 6.39 19.92
CA SER A 221 -20.42 7.71 20.35
C SER A 221 -19.36 8.80 20.25
N ALA A 222 -18.13 8.55 20.71
CA ALA A 222 -17.00 9.48 20.61
C ALA A 222 -16.69 9.83 19.14
N LEU A 223 -16.69 8.82 18.28
CA LEU A 223 -16.39 8.95 16.86
C LEU A 223 -17.44 9.78 16.13
N ASN A 224 -18.73 9.53 16.40
CA ASN A 224 -19.82 10.33 15.84
C ASN A 224 -19.67 11.80 16.27
N PHE A 225 -19.42 12.05 17.57
CA PHE A 225 -19.19 13.40 18.08
C PHE A 225 -18.02 14.11 17.41
N LEU A 226 -16.89 13.41 17.20
CA LEU A 226 -15.73 13.97 16.51
C LEU A 226 -16.00 14.24 15.04
N ARG A 227 -16.75 13.37 14.35
CA ARG A 227 -17.14 13.59 12.95
C ARG A 227 -18.03 14.83 12.81
N ASP A 228 -19.04 14.96 13.65
CA ASP A 228 -19.93 16.13 13.64
C ASP A 228 -19.13 17.42 13.93
N ARG A 229 -18.18 17.36 14.87
CA ARG A 229 -17.31 18.50 15.18
C ARG A 229 -16.35 18.86 14.03
N CYS A 230 -15.89 17.86 13.27
CA CYS A 230 -15.03 18.09 12.10
C CYS A 230 -15.82 18.63 10.90
N GLN A 231 -17.06 18.18 10.70
CA GLN A 231 -17.92 18.68 9.63
C GLN A 231 -18.35 20.13 9.87
N ASN A 232 -18.58 20.49 11.14
CA ASN A 232 -19.01 21.84 11.52
C ASN A 232 -17.86 22.85 11.68
N ARG A 233 -16.61 22.40 11.66
CA ARG A 233 -15.45 23.29 11.68
C ARG A 233 -14.89 23.43 10.27
N ASP A 234 -15.23 24.55 9.65
CA ASP A 234 -14.42 25.14 8.60
C ASP A 234 -12.99 25.27 9.15
N LEU A 235 -12.05 24.46 8.65
CA LEU A 235 -10.70 24.28 9.18
C LEU A 235 -9.83 25.55 9.11
N SER A 236 -10.38 26.66 8.61
CA SER A 236 -9.73 27.94 8.42
C SER A 236 -9.75 28.86 9.66
N GLN A 237 -10.54 28.55 10.70
CA GLN A 237 -10.62 29.38 11.92
C GLN A 237 -10.24 28.62 13.19
N ALA A 238 -8.94 28.35 13.37
CA ALA A 238 -8.40 28.01 14.68
C ALA A 238 -7.81 29.27 15.34
N PRO A 239 -8.48 29.91 16.33
CA PRO A 239 -7.88 30.99 17.08
C PRO A 239 -6.76 30.45 17.96
N HIS A 240 -5.57 31.07 17.86
CA HIS A 240 -4.47 30.92 18.81
C HIS A 240 -4.94 31.39 20.20
N SER A 241 -5.54 30.51 20.99
CA SER A 241 -5.77 30.76 22.42
C SER A 241 -4.60 30.22 23.23
N GLN A 242 -4.13 31.07 24.13
CA GLN A 242 -2.98 30.88 25.00
C GLN A 242 -3.18 29.63 25.87
N SER A 243 -2.46 28.56 25.56
CA SER A 243 -2.43 27.35 26.38
C SER A 243 -1.63 27.59 27.66
N LYS A 244 -2.23 27.24 28.81
CA LYS A 244 -1.51 26.90 30.05
C LYS A 244 -0.29 26.02 29.72
N PRO A 245 0.85 26.15 30.42
CA PRO A 245 2.02 25.31 30.18
C PRO A 245 1.62 23.86 30.37
N ALA A 246 1.65 23.09 29.29
CA ALA A 246 1.33 21.67 29.29
C ALA A 246 2.21 20.95 30.34
N PRO A 247 1.64 20.05 31.14
CA PRO A 247 2.41 19.26 32.09
C PRO A 247 3.43 18.42 31.31
N ASN A 248 4.71 18.71 31.53
CA ASN A 248 5.88 17.94 31.11
C ASN A 248 5.71 17.19 29.78
N PHE A 249 5.87 17.92 28.68
CA PHE A 249 6.24 17.37 27.38
C PHE A 249 7.46 16.46 27.62
N ARG A 250 7.25 15.14 27.76
CA ARG A 250 8.36 14.20 27.99
C ARG A 250 9.34 14.42 26.86
N ALA A 251 10.54 14.89 27.22
CA ALA A 251 11.57 15.29 26.30
C ALA A 251 11.71 14.19 25.23
N ARG A 252 11.41 14.54 23.97
CA ARG A 252 11.58 13.64 22.84
C ARG A 252 12.99 13.05 22.93
N ASP A 253 13.10 11.74 22.79
CA ASP A 253 14.39 11.05 22.78
C ASP A 253 15.15 11.49 21.50
N ASN A 254 15.98 12.52 21.64
CA ASN A 254 16.77 13.11 20.57
C ASN A 254 17.64 12.06 19.86
N LYS A 255 18.10 11.03 20.58
CA LYS A 255 18.89 9.95 20.00
C LYS A 255 18.05 9.13 19.01
N SER A 256 16.83 8.75 19.41
CA SER A 256 15.92 8.00 18.54
C SER A 256 15.50 8.82 17.31
N GLU A 257 15.27 10.11 17.50
CA GLU A 257 14.90 11.02 16.41
C GLU A 257 16.05 11.22 15.41
N LEU A 258 17.29 11.39 15.90
CA LEU A 258 18.47 11.46 15.05
C LEU A 258 18.63 10.20 14.19
N CYS A 259 18.44 9.01 14.76
CA CYS A 259 18.49 7.76 14.01
C CYS A 259 17.41 7.71 12.91
N ARG A 260 16.16 8.10 13.21
CA ARG A 260 15.07 8.10 12.23
C ARG A 260 15.35 9.04 11.06
N ILE A 261 15.83 10.24 11.34
CA ILE A 261 16.16 11.22 10.29
C ILE A 261 17.30 10.70 9.42
N MET A 262 18.35 10.15 10.03
CA MET A 262 19.49 9.59 9.32
C MET A 262 19.10 8.39 8.44
N GLN A 263 18.23 7.49 8.92
CA GLN A 263 17.70 6.37 8.10
C GLN A 263 16.92 6.87 6.89
N ARG A 264 16.12 7.93 7.05
CA ARG A 264 15.39 8.56 5.95
C ARG A 264 16.32 9.26 4.95
N MET A 265 17.35 9.93 5.42
CA MET A 265 18.31 10.63 4.56
C MET A 265 19.13 9.66 3.70
N LEU A 266 19.46 8.48 4.23
CA LEU A 266 20.28 7.48 3.53
C LEU A 266 19.45 6.43 2.77
N ASP A 267 18.14 6.40 2.97
CA ASP A 267 17.21 5.41 2.40
C ASP A 267 17.65 3.95 2.64
N ARG A 268 18.24 3.69 3.81
CA ARG A 268 18.68 2.36 4.24
C ARG A 268 18.78 2.27 5.76
N ALA A 269 18.91 1.04 6.27
CA ALA A 269 19.24 0.82 7.66
C ALA A 269 20.61 1.44 8.01
N LEU A 270 20.69 2.05 9.20
CA LEU A 270 21.94 2.63 9.69
C LEU A 270 22.89 1.52 10.10
N THR A 271 24.12 1.63 9.62
CA THR A 271 25.27 0.85 10.06
C THR A 271 26.02 1.62 11.15
N PRO A 272 26.87 0.95 11.94
CA PRO A 272 27.75 1.63 12.90
C PRO A 272 28.70 2.67 12.28
N GLU A 273 28.94 2.58 10.96
CA GLU A 273 29.81 3.51 10.25
C GLU A 273 29.12 4.83 9.93
N ASP A 274 27.79 4.82 9.76
CA ASP A 274 26.97 5.99 9.43
C ASP A 274 26.82 6.94 10.60
N LEU A 275 26.85 6.41 11.82
CA LEU A 275 26.65 7.17 13.05
C LEU A 275 27.63 6.71 14.13
N ARG A 276 28.71 7.46 14.30
CA ARG A 276 29.78 7.15 15.25
C ARG A 276 29.56 7.94 16.54
N TRP A 277 29.52 7.23 17.66
CA TRP A 277 29.41 7.80 18.99
C TRP A 277 30.73 7.65 19.74
N SER A 278 31.25 8.75 20.29
CA SER A 278 32.37 8.73 21.23
C SER A 278 31.95 9.30 22.56
N PHE A 279 32.49 8.76 23.65
CA PHE A 279 32.24 9.24 25.00
C PHE A 279 33.56 9.55 25.67
N SER A 280 33.63 10.69 26.34
CA SER A 280 34.76 11.07 27.19
C SER A 280 34.24 11.60 28.52
N VAL A 281 35.05 11.54 29.56
CA VAL A 281 34.75 12.17 30.84
C VAL A 281 35.62 13.42 30.96
N ARG A 282 34.99 14.59 31.10
CA ARG A 282 35.67 15.87 31.32
C ARG A 282 35.13 16.47 32.61
N GLN A 283 36.01 16.77 33.57
CA GLN A 283 35.64 17.38 34.86
C GLN A 283 34.50 16.61 35.58
N ASN A 284 34.63 15.28 35.69
CA ASN A 284 33.62 14.39 36.28
C ASN A 284 32.24 14.39 35.59
N LEU A 285 32.12 14.93 34.38
CA LEU A 285 30.91 14.88 33.57
C LEU A 285 31.13 14.05 32.31
N TRP A 286 30.13 13.27 31.93
CA TRP A 286 30.11 12.54 30.67
C TRP A 286 29.83 13.50 29.52
N VAL A 287 30.74 13.56 28.55
CA VAL A 287 30.56 14.28 27.29
C VAL A 287 30.45 13.24 26.18
N ALA A 288 29.37 13.30 25.41
CA ALA A 288 29.22 12.49 24.21
C ALA A 288 29.47 13.35 22.98
N SER A 289 30.05 12.76 21.95
CA SER A 289 30.19 13.35 20.63
C SER A 289 29.60 12.39 19.61
N VAL A 290 28.88 12.93 18.64
CA VAL A 290 28.29 12.14 17.56
C VAL A 290 28.75 12.71 16.21
N ALA A 291 29.19 11.84 15.32
CA ALA A 291 29.57 12.16 13.95
C ALA A 291 28.73 11.33 12.99
N ALA A 292 28.31 11.92 11.87
CA ALA A 292 27.60 11.21 10.82
C ALA A 292 28.26 11.46 9.45
N PRO A 293 29.38 10.77 9.16
CA PRO A 293 30.19 11.04 7.97
C PRO A 293 29.42 10.90 6.66
N ALA A 294 28.48 9.95 6.59
CA ALA A 294 27.65 9.69 5.42
C ALA A 294 26.78 10.91 5.00
N CYS A 295 26.47 11.81 5.95
CA CYS A 295 25.69 13.02 5.71
C CYS A 295 26.56 14.30 5.78
N GLY A 296 27.90 14.16 5.81
CA GLY A 296 28.81 15.31 5.97
C GLY A 296 28.75 15.97 7.35
N LEU A 297 28.11 15.34 8.34
CA LEU A 297 28.05 15.89 9.70
C LEU A 297 29.35 15.57 10.44
N HIS A 298 30.19 16.59 10.61
CA HIS A 298 31.37 16.52 11.45
C HIS A 298 30.99 16.24 12.93
N SER A 299 31.95 15.75 13.71
CA SER A 299 31.73 15.40 15.12
C SER A 299 31.18 16.59 15.91
N THR A 300 29.96 16.45 16.43
CA THR A 300 29.33 17.45 17.31
C THR A 300 29.37 16.96 18.74
N GLU A 301 30.07 17.68 19.61
CA GLU A 301 30.11 17.41 21.05
C GLU A 301 28.90 18.01 21.76
N GLY A 302 28.19 17.19 22.53
CA GLY A 302 27.10 17.61 23.42
C GLY A 302 27.60 18.28 24.70
N VAL A 303 26.66 18.73 25.53
CA VAL A 303 26.96 19.30 26.86
C VAL A 303 27.31 18.17 27.84
N GLY A 304 28.30 18.40 28.71
CA GLY A 304 28.66 17.48 29.80
C GLY A 304 27.48 17.20 30.73
N CYS A 305 27.23 15.94 31.03
CA CYS A 305 26.09 15.49 31.82
C CYS A 305 26.52 14.48 32.90
N LEU A 306 25.72 14.35 33.97
CA LEU A 306 25.98 13.40 35.05
C LEU A 306 25.89 11.93 34.60
N THR A 307 25.14 11.64 33.52
CA THR A 307 24.97 10.27 33.01
C THR A 307 25.35 10.18 31.54
N LYS A 308 25.89 9.03 31.14
CA LYS A 308 26.21 8.70 29.74
C LYS A 308 25.00 8.82 28.82
N LYS A 309 23.79 8.47 29.30
CA LYS A 309 22.54 8.58 28.54
C LYS A 309 22.16 10.03 28.29
N ALA A 310 22.22 10.89 29.30
CA ALA A 310 21.94 12.32 29.15
C ALA A 310 22.95 13.01 28.23
N ALA A 311 24.24 12.65 28.34
CA ALA A 311 25.29 13.13 27.44
C ALA A 311 24.99 12.78 25.97
N ALA A 312 24.58 11.53 25.71
CA ALA A 312 24.18 11.09 24.37
C ALA A 312 22.97 11.86 23.84
N GLN A 313 21.95 12.11 24.67
CA GLN A 313 20.78 12.90 24.28
C GLN A 313 21.13 14.35 23.95
N SER A 314 22.07 14.92 24.70
CA SER A 314 22.57 16.28 24.48
C SER A 314 23.33 16.39 23.16
N ALA A 315 24.24 15.44 22.89
CA ALA A 315 24.95 15.37 21.62
C ALA A 315 24.01 15.14 20.43
N ALA A 316 23.02 14.26 20.57
CA ALA A 316 21.99 14.04 19.56
C ALA A 316 21.21 15.32 19.24
N GLY A 317 20.79 16.06 20.27
CA GLY A 317 20.05 17.31 20.11
C GLY A 317 20.88 18.39 19.39
N LYS A 318 22.20 18.43 19.61
CA LYS A 318 23.09 19.33 18.88
C LYS A 318 23.29 18.90 17.43
N ALA A 319 23.49 17.62 17.18
CA ALA A 319 23.58 17.05 15.83
C ALA A 319 22.33 17.33 14.99
N LEU A 320 21.14 17.14 15.57
CA LEU A 320 19.87 17.45 14.91
C LEU A 320 19.79 18.91 14.46
N ARG A 321 20.20 19.86 15.32
CA ARG A 321 20.27 21.28 14.96
C ARG A 321 21.26 21.56 13.84
N SER A 322 22.43 20.89 13.86
CA SER A 322 23.43 21.02 12.80
C SER A 322 22.95 20.45 11.47
N LEU A 323 22.24 19.32 11.47
CA LEU A 323 21.64 18.75 10.25
C LEU A 323 20.62 19.70 9.62
N CYS A 324 19.84 20.43 10.41
CA CYS A 324 18.90 21.45 9.90
C CYS A 324 19.60 22.66 9.26
N GLN A 325 20.89 22.88 9.53
CA GLN A 325 21.67 23.99 8.97
C GLN A 325 22.46 23.58 7.72
N LEU A 326 22.54 22.29 7.40
CA LEU A 326 23.18 21.86 6.18
C LEU A 326 22.33 22.35 4.99
N PRO A 327 22.94 22.97 3.97
CA PRO A 327 22.22 23.31 2.76
C PRO A 327 21.64 22.03 2.15
N PRO A 328 20.47 22.09 1.49
CA PRO A 328 19.92 20.96 0.75
C PRO A 328 20.85 20.64 -0.43
N GLY A 329 21.92 19.92 -0.14
CA GLY A 329 22.89 19.45 -1.11
C GLY A 329 22.34 18.23 -1.85
N PRO A 330 22.81 17.98 -3.08
CA PRO A 330 22.44 16.79 -3.85
C PRO A 330 23.07 15.55 -3.20
N LEU A 331 22.44 15.01 -2.15
CA LEU A 331 22.78 13.73 -1.52
C LEU A 331 22.70 12.55 -2.51
N SER A 332 22.18 12.79 -3.72
CA SER A 332 22.14 11.85 -4.84
C SER A 332 23.51 11.57 -5.49
N ALA A 333 24.54 12.39 -5.27
CA ALA A 333 25.81 12.29 -6.00
C ALA A 333 26.81 11.26 -5.42
N VAL A 334 26.60 10.75 -4.21
CA VAL A 334 27.47 9.71 -3.60
C VAL A 334 27.20 8.31 -4.19
N ARG A 335 26.21 8.17 -5.08
CA ARG A 335 25.75 6.89 -5.62
C ARG A 335 26.63 6.27 -6.73
N SER A 336 27.78 6.85 -7.09
CA SER A 336 28.50 6.45 -8.32
C SER A 336 30.01 6.22 -8.23
N GLN A 337 30.65 6.20 -7.05
CA GLN A 337 32.10 6.00 -6.98
C GLN A 337 32.60 4.64 -6.49
N GLU A 338 31.72 3.68 -6.18
CA GLU A 338 32.15 2.37 -5.68
C GLU A 338 31.59 1.21 -6.50
N LYS A 339 31.95 1.18 -7.79
CA LYS A 339 32.01 -0.03 -8.65
C LYS A 339 32.59 0.35 -10.00
N THR A 340 33.92 0.38 -10.11
CA THR A 340 34.60 0.22 -11.40
C THR A 340 35.07 -1.22 -11.50
N ASP A 341 34.14 -2.12 -11.83
CA ASP A 341 34.50 -3.36 -12.51
C ASP A 341 34.73 -3.03 -13.98
N THR A 342 35.92 -3.36 -14.45
CA THR A 342 36.36 -3.27 -15.84
C THR A 342 35.59 -4.28 -16.70
N SER A 343 34.44 -3.89 -17.27
CA SER A 343 33.94 -4.48 -18.51
C SER A 343 32.79 -3.68 -19.11
N SER A 344 32.93 -3.31 -20.39
CA SER A 344 31.91 -2.77 -21.30
C SER A 344 31.51 -1.29 -21.14
N MET A 345 32.23 -0.41 -21.85
CA MET A 345 31.65 0.80 -22.43
C MET A 345 31.66 0.66 -23.95
N CYS A 346 30.46 0.53 -24.53
CA CYS A 346 30.17 0.91 -25.91
C CYS A 346 28.64 0.95 -26.10
N ARG A 347 28.01 2.09 -25.81
CA ARG A 347 26.95 2.67 -26.64
C ARG A 347 26.62 4.09 -26.17
N ALA A 348 26.77 5.01 -27.11
CA ALA A 348 26.53 6.43 -27.01
C ALA A 348 25.05 6.76 -26.74
N TYR A 349 24.79 7.90 -26.10
CA TYR A 349 23.86 8.91 -26.65
C TYR A 349 24.26 10.32 -26.16
N PHE A 350 24.23 11.24 -27.13
CA PHE A 350 24.43 12.68 -27.06
C PHE A 350 23.33 13.39 -26.25
N PHE A 351 23.66 14.50 -25.59
CA PHE A 351 22.87 15.75 -25.66
C PHE A 351 23.75 16.96 -25.32
N GLU A 352 23.58 18.02 -26.11
CA GLU A 352 24.29 19.30 -26.06
C GLU A 352 24.12 20.04 -24.73
N VAL A 353 25.21 20.66 -24.24
CA VAL A 353 25.11 21.83 -23.36
C VAL A 353 26.00 22.93 -23.92
N SER A 354 25.35 24.03 -24.25
CA SER A 354 25.89 25.26 -24.78
C SER A 354 26.94 25.86 -23.85
N VAL A 355 28.04 26.28 -24.46
CA VAL A 355 29.11 27.06 -23.84
C VAL A 355 28.63 28.50 -23.64
N THR A 356 28.57 28.95 -22.40
CA THR A 356 28.84 30.36 -22.07
C THR A 356 29.91 30.42 -21.00
N CYS A 357 30.97 31.10 -21.42
CA CYS A 357 32.19 31.44 -20.72
C CYS A 357 31.90 32.24 -19.43
N ASP A 358 32.61 31.93 -18.34
CA ASP A 358 33.27 32.99 -17.60
C ASP A 358 34.52 32.49 -16.86
N GLN A 359 35.65 33.09 -17.28
CA GLN A 359 36.95 33.01 -16.64
C GLN A 359 36.94 33.97 -15.44
N GLN A 360 37.13 33.45 -14.23
CA GLN A 360 37.81 34.18 -13.14
C GLN A 360 38.07 33.28 -11.94
N LEU A 361 39.12 32.44 -12.00
CA LEU A 361 39.75 31.89 -10.79
C LEU A 361 41.10 31.24 -11.13
N LEU A 362 42.05 32.08 -11.56
CA LEU A 362 43.47 31.71 -11.69
C LEU A 362 44.34 32.80 -11.05
N ALA A 363 44.16 32.97 -9.75
CA ALA A 363 45.10 33.72 -8.92
C ALA A 363 45.00 33.29 -7.45
N HIS A 364 45.46 32.07 -7.13
CA HIS A 364 46.14 31.71 -5.89
C HIS A 364 46.23 30.19 -5.79
N VAL A 365 47.41 29.64 -6.04
CA VAL A 365 48.18 28.73 -5.17
C VAL A 365 49.45 28.38 -5.94
N ARG A 366 50.57 29.00 -5.56
CA ARG A 366 51.91 28.56 -5.92
C ARG A 366 52.46 27.72 -4.75
N GLY A 367 52.82 26.48 -5.05
CA GLY A 367 53.75 25.65 -4.27
C GLY A 367 53.16 24.34 -3.71
N PRO A 368 53.97 23.29 -3.47
CA PRO A 368 55.04 22.76 -4.32
C PRO A 368 54.74 21.33 -4.82
N VAL A 369 55.46 20.99 -5.88
CA VAL A 369 55.62 19.73 -6.60
C VAL A 369 55.33 18.44 -5.80
N PHE A 370 54.28 17.73 -6.20
CA PHE A 370 54.19 16.27 -6.07
C PHE A 370 54.34 15.68 -7.48
N GLU A 371 55.45 14.96 -7.71
CA GLU A 371 55.66 14.21 -8.95
C GLU A 371 54.73 13.00 -8.98
N ASP A 372 53.52 13.18 -9.50
CA ASP A 372 52.69 12.04 -9.88
C ASP A 372 52.87 11.75 -11.38
N LYS A 373 53.75 10.79 -11.68
CA LYS A 373 54.06 10.32 -13.05
C LYS A 373 52.80 9.85 -13.80
N ARG A 374 51.69 9.61 -13.09
CA ARG A 374 50.39 9.24 -13.66
C ARG A 374 49.67 10.43 -14.28
N LEU A 375 49.73 11.60 -13.65
CA LEU A 375 49.13 12.84 -14.17
C LEU A 375 49.90 13.36 -15.40
N ALA A 376 51.23 13.21 -15.42
CA ALA A 376 52.04 13.56 -16.60
C ALA A 376 51.69 12.69 -17.83
N LYS A 377 51.44 11.38 -17.64
CA LYS A 377 51.01 10.48 -18.73
C LYS A 377 49.61 10.79 -19.25
N GLN A 378 48.68 11.14 -18.36
CA GLN A 378 47.32 11.52 -18.75
C GLN A 378 47.28 12.87 -19.46
N ALA A 379 48.07 13.85 -19.00
CA ALA A 379 48.22 15.13 -19.68
C ALA A 379 48.86 14.97 -21.07
N ALA A 380 49.86 14.10 -21.24
CA ALA A 380 50.46 13.80 -22.54
C ALA A 380 49.49 13.08 -23.49
N ALA A 381 48.71 12.12 -22.99
CA ALA A 381 47.68 11.44 -23.80
C ALA A 381 46.57 12.40 -24.24
N TRP A 382 46.17 13.32 -23.37
CA TRP A 382 45.17 14.34 -23.70
C TRP A 382 45.69 15.35 -24.73
N GLN A 383 46.95 15.79 -24.62
CA GLN A 383 47.56 16.65 -25.64
C GLN A 383 47.73 15.93 -27.00
N ALA A 384 48.05 14.63 -27.01
CA ALA A 384 48.13 13.85 -28.23
C ALA A 384 46.76 13.70 -28.93
N CYS A 385 45.69 13.45 -28.17
CA CYS A 385 44.33 13.41 -28.72
C CYS A 385 43.89 14.78 -29.27
N ARG A 386 44.24 15.87 -28.58
CA ARG A 386 43.95 17.23 -29.05
C ARG A 386 44.68 17.56 -30.35
N ALA A 387 45.94 17.13 -30.48
CA ALA A 387 46.72 17.30 -31.71
C ALA A 387 46.13 16.52 -32.90
N LEU A 388 45.62 15.30 -32.68
CA LEU A 388 44.97 14.50 -33.72
C LEU A 388 43.66 15.11 -34.23
N VAL A 389 42.88 15.72 -33.33
CA VAL A 389 41.64 16.44 -33.69
C VAL A 389 41.97 17.74 -34.45
N GLN A 390 43.03 18.45 -34.05
CA GLN A 390 43.47 19.68 -34.75
C GLN A 390 44.13 19.39 -36.10
N ALA A 391 44.71 18.20 -36.30
CA ALA A 391 45.32 17.79 -37.55
C ALA A 391 44.31 17.36 -38.63
N GLY A 392 43.00 17.32 -38.34
CA GLY A 392 41.95 17.08 -39.34
C GLY A 392 42.06 15.74 -40.08
N VAL A 393 42.70 14.72 -39.48
CA VAL A 393 42.94 13.43 -40.14
C VAL A 393 41.64 12.61 -40.16
N LYS A 394 41.03 12.49 -41.34
CA LYS A 394 39.90 11.58 -41.60
C LYS A 394 40.41 10.14 -41.78
N SER A 395 39.74 9.19 -41.16
CA SER A 395 39.97 7.74 -41.31
C SER A 395 39.66 7.28 -42.74
N PRO A 396 40.43 6.34 -43.34
CA PRO A 396 40.14 5.83 -44.68
C PRO A 396 38.99 4.80 -44.64
N GLU A 397 38.00 5.01 -45.51
CA GLU A 397 36.99 4.02 -45.93
C GLU A 397 37.59 3.07 -46.98
N THR A 398 37.18 1.79 -46.96
CA THR A 398 37.39 0.86 -48.06
C THR A 398 36.07 0.28 -48.55
N ASP A 399 35.85 0.47 -49.85
CA ASP A 399 34.84 -0.10 -50.73
C ASP A 399 34.77 -1.64 -50.73
N ALA A 400 33.56 -2.17 -50.92
CA ALA A 400 33.32 -3.32 -51.79
C ALA A 400 31.83 -3.42 -52.18
N SER A 401 31.54 -3.21 -53.47
CA SER A 401 30.25 -3.48 -54.11
C SER A 401 30.41 -4.49 -55.25
N ALA A 402 29.32 -5.23 -55.50
CA ALA A 402 28.91 -5.87 -56.76
C ALA A 402 29.40 -7.29 -57.15
N ARG A 403 28.41 -8.19 -57.33
CA ARG A 403 28.19 -9.28 -58.33
C ARG A 403 27.35 -10.40 -57.65
N ARG A 404 26.20 -10.91 -58.13
CA ARG A 404 25.69 -11.21 -59.47
C ARG A 404 24.16 -11.41 -59.47
N ASP A 405 23.58 -11.17 -60.64
CA ASP A 405 22.20 -11.45 -61.05
C ASP A 405 21.97 -12.88 -61.62
N ALA A 406 20.69 -13.28 -61.56
CA ALA A 406 19.91 -14.17 -62.44
C ALA A 406 20.14 -15.71 -62.53
N SER A 407 19.16 -16.50 -62.05
CA SER A 407 18.36 -17.45 -62.88
C SER A 407 17.33 -18.24 -62.04
N ARG A 408 16.04 -18.18 -62.44
CA ARG A 408 14.85 -18.95 -61.98
C ARG A 408 14.92 -20.42 -62.46
N PRO A 409 14.15 -21.40 -61.92
CA PRO A 409 12.69 -21.47 -62.15
C PRO A 409 11.80 -22.10 -61.04
N GLN A 410 10.49 -21.96 -61.24
CA GLN A 410 9.35 -22.70 -60.64
C GLN A 410 9.52 -24.24 -60.86
N VAL A 411 8.86 -25.20 -60.19
CA VAL A 411 7.41 -25.50 -60.10
C VAL A 411 7.16 -26.57 -58.95
N PRO A 412 5.99 -27.25 -58.78
CA PRO A 412 5.34 -27.44 -57.47
C PRO A 412 5.31 -28.92 -57.00
N TRP A 413 4.81 -29.19 -55.80
CA TRP A 413 4.33 -30.53 -55.46
C TRP A 413 2.92 -30.46 -54.87
N ARG A 414 1.97 -31.01 -55.66
CA ARG A 414 0.65 -31.48 -55.28
C ARG A 414 0.47 -32.86 -55.94
N CYS A 415 -0.51 -33.60 -55.41
CA CYS A 415 -1.01 -34.92 -55.79
C CYS A 415 -0.33 -36.10 -55.08
N ASP A 416 -1.04 -37.16 -54.67
CA ASP A 416 -2.44 -37.49 -54.33
C ASP A 416 -2.46 -39.03 -54.27
N LEU A 417 -3.44 -39.61 -53.54
CA LEU A 417 -3.94 -41.01 -53.62
C LEU A 417 -2.98 -42.09 -53.04
N ARG A 418 -3.44 -43.17 -52.37
CA ARG A 418 -4.75 -43.83 -52.31
C ARG A 418 -4.79 -44.84 -51.14
N GLU A 419 -5.99 -45.00 -50.59
CA GLU A 419 -6.70 -46.23 -50.12
C GLU A 419 -5.97 -47.44 -49.49
N LEU A 420 -6.46 -47.89 -48.31
CA LEU A 420 -6.90 -49.28 -48.05
C LEU A 420 -7.71 -49.41 -46.73
N HIS A 421 -9.02 -49.64 -46.91
CA HIS A 421 -10.01 -50.48 -46.18
C HIS A 421 -9.88 -50.90 -44.69
N GLY A 422 -11.03 -50.78 -43.99
CA GLY A 422 -11.62 -51.77 -43.05
C GLY A 422 -11.05 -51.81 -41.63
N THR A 423 -11.77 -51.99 -40.52
CA THR A 423 -13.08 -52.62 -40.28
C THR A 423 -13.55 -52.34 -38.83
N ALA A 424 -14.88 -52.25 -38.69
CA ALA A 424 -15.73 -52.74 -37.59
C ALA A 424 -15.70 -52.12 -36.17
N CYS A 425 -16.84 -51.51 -35.82
CA CYS A 425 -17.37 -51.34 -34.47
C CYS A 425 -17.69 -52.68 -33.77
N PRO A 426 -17.97 -52.65 -32.46
CA PRO A 426 -19.21 -53.27 -32.00
C PRO A 426 -20.05 -52.35 -31.08
N PRO A 427 -21.37 -52.61 -30.98
CA PRO A 427 -22.32 -51.76 -30.27
C PRO A 427 -22.56 -52.25 -28.82
N THR A 428 -23.07 -51.37 -27.95
CA THR A 428 -23.74 -51.83 -26.73
C THR A 428 -25.01 -51.03 -26.44
N ILE A 429 -26.10 -51.58 -26.98
CA ILE A 429 -27.39 -51.87 -26.34
C ILE A 429 -27.92 -50.86 -25.32
N SER A 430 -28.97 -50.19 -25.79
CA SER A 430 -30.06 -49.55 -25.06
C SER A 430 -30.91 -50.58 -24.29
N THR A 431 -31.25 -50.27 -23.04
CA THR A 431 -32.50 -50.74 -22.41
C THR A 431 -33.20 -49.59 -21.69
N ARG A 432 -34.43 -49.37 -22.14
CA ARG A 432 -35.49 -48.55 -21.56
C ARG A 432 -36.25 -49.41 -20.55
N ALA A 433 -36.58 -48.87 -19.38
CA ALA A 433 -37.69 -49.36 -18.56
C ALA A 433 -38.38 -48.19 -17.85
N THR A 434 -39.70 -48.19 -17.96
CA THR A 434 -40.71 -47.28 -17.41
C THR A 434 -41.44 -47.98 -16.25
N SER A 435 -41.74 -47.25 -15.16
CA SER A 435 -42.90 -47.44 -14.25
C SER A 435 -42.76 -46.43 -13.10
N SER A 436 -43.59 -45.39 -12.90
CA SER A 436 -45.02 -45.31 -12.52
C SER A 436 -45.32 -45.62 -11.04
N SER A 437 -46.13 -44.71 -10.46
CA SER A 437 -47.09 -44.80 -9.35
C SER A 437 -46.63 -44.79 -7.88
N ASP A 438 -46.90 -43.65 -7.23
CA ASP A 438 -47.92 -43.43 -6.16
C ASP A 438 -47.84 -44.10 -4.77
N THR A 439 -47.81 -43.21 -3.78
CA THR A 439 -48.67 -43.10 -2.57
C THR A 439 -48.82 -44.31 -1.63
N GLU A 440 -48.31 -44.18 -0.38
CA GLU A 440 -49.10 -44.11 0.87
C GLU A 440 -48.23 -44.39 2.11
N ALA A 441 -48.37 -43.54 3.14
CA ALA A 441 -48.04 -43.80 4.54
C ALA A 441 -49.09 -44.79 5.13
N PRO A 442 -48.96 -45.44 6.31
CA PRO A 442 -48.55 -44.82 7.58
C PRO A 442 -47.85 -45.74 8.63
N THR A 443 -47.72 -45.19 9.84
CA THR A 443 -47.56 -45.81 11.17
C THR A 443 -46.17 -46.22 11.69
N THR A 444 -45.71 -45.39 12.65
CA THR A 444 -44.79 -45.68 13.78
C THR A 444 -45.12 -46.97 14.53
N PRO A 445 -44.11 -47.65 15.11
CA PRO A 445 -43.84 -47.43 16.54
C PRO A 445 -42.35 -47.42 16.96
N SER A 446 -42.14 -46.70 18.07
CA SER A 446 -41.12 -46.77 19.12
C SER A 446 -39.93 -47.74 19.05
N ALA A 447 -38.81 -47.17 19.50
CA ALA A 447 -37.70 -47.75 20.29
C ALA A 447 -36.58 -48.50 19.53
N SER A 448 -35.42 -47.84 19.40
CA SER A 448 -34.17 -48.25 20.07
C SER A 448 -32.99 -47.42 19.56
N MET A 449 -32.13 -47.00 20.49
CA MET A 449 -30.88 -46.29 20.21
C MET A 449 -29.88 -47.14 19.42
N PRO A 450 -29.13 -46.58 18.44
CA PRO A 450 -27.86 -47.14 18.05
C PRO A 450 -26.71 -46.49 18.84
N LYS A 451 -25.83 -47.38 19.28
CA LYS A 451 -24.58 -47.13 19.98
C LYS A 451 -23.66 -46.21 19.18
N GLU A 452 -22.92 -45.40 19.94
CA GLU A 452 -21.82 -44.54 19.54
C GLU A 452 -20.87 -45.25 18.57
N SER A 453 -20.70 -44.67 17.38
CA SER A 453 -19.56 -44.98 16.51
C SER A 453 -18.39 -44.11 16.96
N ALA A 454 -17.44 -44.76 17.61
CA ALA A 454 -16.11 -44.21 17.87
C ALA A 454 -15.37 -44.09 16.53
N GLY A 455 -14.94 -42.87 16.17
CA GLY A 455 -14.03 -42.71 15.04
C GLY A 455 -14.03 -41.33 14.40
N CYS A 456 -13.59 -40.31 15.13
CA CYS A 456 -13.00 -39.10 14.53
C CYS A 456 -12.21 -38.34 15.61
N ARG A 457 -10.96 -38.76 15.83
CA ARG A 457 -9.98 -37.96 16.57
C ARG A 457 -9.52 -36.84 15.64
N THR A 458 -9.96 -35.62 15.93
CA THR A 458 -9.43 -34.42 15.28
C THR A 458 -8.09 -34.06 15.94
N TYR A 459 -7.13 -33.68 15.09
CA TYR A 459 -5.73 -33.33 15.37
C TYR A 459 -5.51 -32.31 16.50
N TYR A 460 -6.56 -31.61 16.95
CA TYR A 460 -6.51 -30.63 18.03
C TYR A 460 -6.61 -31.22 19.45
N GLY A 461 -7.15 -32.45 19.60
CA GLY A 461 -7.27 -33.09 20.92
C GLY A 461 -5.91 -33.49 21.52
N GLU A 462 -4.98 -33.94 20.70
CA GLU A 462 -3.66 -34.43 21.12
C GLU A 462 -2.72 -33.30 21.58
N ILE A 463 -2.89 -32.09 21.04
CA ILE A 463 -2.10 -30.91 21.43
C ILE A 463 -2.51 -30.42 22.82
N VAL A 464 -3.79 -30.48 23.17
CA VAL A 464 -4.31 -30.05 24.47
C VAL A 464 -3.95 -31.04 25.58
N GLU A 465 -3.91 -32.35 25.29
CA GLU A 465 -3.42 -33.35 26.23
C GLU A 465 -1.89 -33.30 26.42
N ALA A 466 -1.12 -33.02 25.35
CA ALA A 466 0.33 -32.83 25.45
C ALA A 466 0.71 -31.61 26.29
N LEU A 467 -0.05 -30.51 26.21
CA LEU A 467 0.16 -29.31 27.03
C LEU A 467 -0.22 -29.50 28.49
N LYS A 468 -1.22 -30.34 28.81
CA LYS A 468 -1.59 -30.66 30.20
C LYS A 468 -0.54 -31.52 30.92
N ASN A 469 0.27 -32.27 30.17
CA ASN A 469 1.27 -33.19 30.73
C ASN A 469 2.70 -32.63 30.80
N GLN A 470 2.93 -31.38 30.38
CA GLN A 470 4.22 -30.71 30.61
C GLN A 470 4.38 -30.32 32.09
N LYS A 471 5.17 -31.11 32.82
CA LYS A 471 5.69 -30.72 34.14
C LYS A 471 6.67 -29.57 33.97
N PHE A 472 6.26 -28.36 34.35
CA PHE A 472 7.18 -27.24 34.54
C PHE A 472 8.14 -27.56 35.70
N PRO A 473 9.46 -27.33 35.54
CA PRO A 473 10.40 -27.45 36.65
C PRO A 473 10.04 -26.43 37.73
N LYS A 474 9.71 -26.95 38.92
CA LYS A 474 9.50 -26.15 40.13
C LYS A 474 10.83 -25.53 40.57
N ASP A 475 10.79 -24.24 40.83
CA ASP A 475 11.59 -23.52 41.83
C ASP A 475 13.11 -23.81 41.84
N VAL A 476 13.86 -23.07 41.00
CA VAL A 476 15.26 -22.79 41.31
C VAL A 476 15.27 -21.66 42.33
N ALA A 477 15.45 -22.02 43.60
CA ALA A 477 15.68 -21.08 44.69
C ALA A 477 16.93 -20.22 44.38
N CYS A 478 16.73 -18.92 44.16
CA CYS A 478 17.81 -17.95 44.17
C CYS A 478 18.42 -17.90 45.58
N THR A 479 19.60 -18.50 45.72
CA THR A 479 20.48 -18.26 46.86
C THR A 479 21.07 -16.85 46.73
N PRO A 480 20.95 -15.97 47.75
CA PRO A 480 21.60 -14.67 47.72
C PRO A 480 23.12 -14.86 47.79
N GLN A 481 23.85 -14.27 46.83
CA GLN A 481 25.31 -14.22 46.88
C GLN A 481 25.77 -13.33 48.05
N PRO A 482 26.85 -13.72 48.75
CA PRO A 482 27.43 -12.91 49.81
C PRO A 482 28.09 -11.66 49.21
N VAL A 483 27.77 -10.51 49.79
CA VAL A 483 28.39 -9.21 49.48
C VAL A 483 29.81 -9.22 50.05
N GLU A 484 30.81 -9.14 49.18
CA GLU A 484 32.20 -8.91 49.60
C GLU A 484 32.35 -7.51 50.23
N PRO A 485 33.07 -7.38 51.35
CA PRO A 485 33.31 -6.08 51.98
C PRO A 485 34.29 -5.25 51.13
N LEU A 486 33.87 -4.02 50.79
CA LEU A 486 34.72 -3.02 50.14
C LEU A 486 35.88 -2.61 51.06
N ASP A 487 37.08 -2.62 50.47
CA ASP A 487 38.37 -2.20 51.04
C ASP A 487 38.37 -0.68 51.39
N PRO A 488 38.58 -0.28 52.65
CA PRO A 488 38.60 1.12 53.06
C PRO A 488 40.01 1.69 52.90
N ARG A 489 40.44 1.93 51.66
CA ARG A 489 41.69 2.66 51.37
C ARG A 489 41.53 3.63 50.21
N HIS A 490 40.75 4.69 50.40
CA HIS A 490 40.90 5.92 49.63
C HIS A 490 40.81 7.10 50.58
N GLU A 491 41.99 7.63 50.93
CA GLU A 491 42.16 8.91 51.60
C GLU A 491 41.63 10.03 50.72
N ILE A 492 40.78 10.87 51.30
CA ILE A 492 40.33 12.13 50.71
C ILE A 492 41.43 13.16 50.97
N VAL A 493 42.18 13.52 49.93
CA VAL A 493 42.96 14.76 49.92
C VAL A 493 42.03 15.89 49.50
N VAL A 494 41.68 16.73 50.46
CA VAL A 494 41.04 18.03 50.20
C VAL A 494 42.17 19.01 49.86
N LEU A 495 42.15 19.52 48.63
CA LEU A 495 42.76 20.79 48.23
C LEU A 495 41.76 21.59 47.41
#